data_AF-A0A7L4PJ01-F1
#
_entry.id   AF-A0A7L4PJ01-F1
#
_cell.length_a   1.000
_cell.length_b   1.000
_cell.length_c   1.000
_cell.angle_alpha   90.00
_cell.angle_beta   90.00
_cell.angle_gamma   90.00
#
_symmetry.space_group_name_H-M   'P 1'
#
loop_
_entity.id
_entity.type
_entity.pdbx_description
1 polymer ?
#
loop_
_entity_poly.entity_id
_entity_poly.type
_entity_poly.pdbx_seq_one_letter_code
_entity_poly.pdbx_strand_id
1 'polypeptide(L)'
;MKPISAEEMNALDANCAYLGLLPLQLMENAGAALAREIRSLARGRRLAIVAGRGNNGGDAFAAVRHLQGFEVTVFLLGRAGEIGTEEARQNWKILEALEYDLREVRDAGELEELSKYDLIVDAVLGTGVRGTVRGLARGAIQAMNSSGRPILSVDVQSGMGTDLSANADLTVTFHRPKDGMSGQIKVADIGIPEEAEFMVGPGDLRLVGRRAAESHKGDSGRILVIGGGAYTGAPALTASAALRAGADIVTVATPENVAHTISGFSPNLIVRRLKGDHLSPDNLDRVKELILSHDVVVMGMGLGRNPETNDALAEIMPLCQKTVIDADALLPDLPLKGIVTPHAGEFRRISEIELLPGRGRRDIVKQFAASRGLVVLLKGKMDLISDGETVKGNTTGNPGMTVGGTGDVLAGVT
;
A
#
# COMPACT_ATOMS: atom_id res chain seq x y z
N MET A 1 0.74 17.59 3.27
CA MET A 1 -0.03 16.35 3.04
C MET A 1 0.95 15.31 2.49
N LYS A 2 0.98 14.08 3.00
CA LYS A 2 1.89 13.02 2.50
C LYS A 2 1.50 12.70 1.05
N PRO A 3 2.44 12.72 0.09
CA PRO A 3 2.15 12.29 -1.27
C PRO A 3 1.70 10.83 -1.33
N ILE A 4 1.03 10.47 -2.42
CA ILE A 4 0.63 9.10 -2.71
C ILE A 4 1.22 8.65 -4.04
N SER A 5 1.78 7.45 -4.09
CA SER A 5 2.26 6.83 -5.31
C SER A 5 1.09 6.29 -6.15
N ALA A 6 1.35 6.01 -7.43
CA ALA A 6 0.35 5.41 -8.32
C ALA A 6 -0.09 4.01 -7.85
N GLU A 7 0.84 3.22 -7.29
CA GLU A 7 0.54 1.89 -6.75
C GLU A 7 -0.35 1.98 -5.50
N GLU A 8 -0.03 2.88 -4.57
CA GLU A 8 -0.85 3.13 -3.38
C GLU A 8 -2.23 3.67 -3.73
N MET A 9 -2.34 4.58 -4.71
CA MET A 9 -3.64 5.09 -5.15
C MET A 9 -4.49 3.98 -5.77
N ASN A 10 -3.91 3.12 -6.62
CA ASN A 10 -4.61 1.96 -7.18
C ASN A 10 -5.05 0.95 -6.10
N ALA A 11 -4.25 0.79 -5.04
CA ALA A 11 -4.64 -0.01 -3.88
C ALA A 11 -5.82 0.64 -3.15
N LEU A 12 -5.77 1.96 -2.94
CA LEU A 12 -6.83 2.71 -2.28
C LEU A 12 -8.16 2.67 -3.06
N ASP A 13 -8.12 2.78 -4.39
CA ASP A 13 -9.31 2.64 -5.25
C ASP A 13 -9.94 1.25 -5.12
N ALA A 14 -9.13 0.20 -5.05
CA ALA A 14 -9.61 -1.16 -4.83
C ALA A 14 -10.23 -1.34 -3.43
N ASN A 15 -9.71 -0.66 -2.41
CA ASN A 15 -10.31 -0.63 -1.08
C ASN A 15 -11.63 0.15 -1.08
N CYS A 16 -11.73 1.27 -1.81
CA CYS A 16 -12.98 2.00 -1.98
C CYS A 16 -14.06 1.12 -2.62
N ALA A 17 -13.72 0.41 -3.69
CA ALA A 17 -14.62 -0.52 -4.36
C ALA A 17 -15.08 -1.65 -3.41
N TYR A 18 -14.19 -2.15 -2.54
CA TYR A 18 -14.55 -3.15 -1.53
C TYR A 18 -15.54 -2.60 -0.49
N LEU A 19 -15.50 -1.31 -0.18
CA LEU A 19 -16.48 -0.63 0.67
C LEU A 19 -17.78 -0.27 -0.07
N GLY A 20 -17.89 -0.58 -1.36
CA GLY A 20 -19.05 -0.28 -2.21
C GLY A 20 -19.01 1.09 -2.87
N LEU A 21 -17.91 1.84 -2.76
CA LEU A 21 -17.69 3.08 -3.49
C LEU A 21 -17.04 2.76 -4.84
N LEU A 22 -17.85 2.75 -5.90
CA LEU A 22 -17.46 2.30 -7.22
C LEU A 22 -16.54 3.34 -7.92
N PRO A 23 -15.63 2.90 -8.81
CA PRO A 23 -14.76 3.80 -9.57
C PRO A 23 -15.53 4.87 -10.34
N LEU A 24 -16.71 4.54 -10.88
CA LEU A 24 -17.57 5.50 -11.58
C LEU A 24 -18.01 6.66 -10.67
N GLN A 25 -18.28 6.39 -9.39
CA GLN A 25 -18.67 7.42 -8.43
C GLN A 25 -17.50 8.33 -8.07
N LEU A 26 -16.30 7.76 -7.93
CA LEU A 26 -15.07 8.55 -7.72
C LEU A 26 -14.77 9.44 -8.93
N MET A 27 -14.91 8.92 -10.15
CA MET A 27 -14.77 9.67 -11.40
C MET A 27 -15.80 10.80 -11.53
N GLU A 28 -17.06 10.57 -11.11
CA GLU A 28 -18.08 11.62 -11.06
C GLU A 28 -17.68 12.76 -10.11
N ASN A 29 -17.19 12.40 -8.93
CA ASN A 29 -16.76 13.38 -7.92
C ASN A 29 -15.52 14.15 -8.38
N ALA A 30 -14.57 13.46 -9.01
CA ALA A 30 -13.39 14.06 -9.65
C ALA A 30 -13.80 15.04 -10.75
N GLY A 31 -14.69 14.63 -11.65
CA GLY A 31 -15.22 15.47 -12.72
C GLY A 31 -15.97 16.71 -12.20
N ALA A 32 -16.82 16.54 -11.18
CA ALA A 32 -17.53 17.67 -10.56
C ALA A 32 -16.56 18.64 -9.86
N ALA A 33 -15.52 18.13 -9.20
CA ALA A 33 -14.48 18.97 -8.60
C ALA A 33 -13.66 19.72 -9.65
N LEU A 34 -13.24 19.02 -10.70
CA LEU A 34 -12.53 19.58 -11.83
C LEU A 34 -13.34 20.70 -12.50
N ALA A 35 -14.64 20.49 -12.73
CA ALA A 35 -15.51 21.49 -13.32
C ALA A 35 -15.63 22.78 -12.48
N ARG A 36 -15.60 22.69 -11.14
CA ARG A 36 -15.59 23.87 -10.26
C ARG A 36 -14.32 24.70 -10.46
N GLU A 37 -13.17 24.04 -10.54
CA GLU A 37 -11.88 24.71 -10.74
C GLU A 37 -11.78 25.31 -12.16
N ILE A 38 -12.24 24.58 -13.19
CA ILE A 38 -12.36 25.09 -14.56
C ILE A 38 -13.20 26.37 -14.59
N ARG A 39 -14.38 26.38 -13.96
CA ARG A 39 -15.25 27.55 -13.88
C ARG A 39 -14.57 28.75 -13.20
N SER A 40 -13.71 28.51 -12.22
CA SER A 40 -12.99 29.56 -11.52
C SER A 40 -11.83 30.15 -12.35
N LEU A 41 -11.21 29.35 -13.22
CA LEU A 41 -10.04 29.74 -14.00
C LEU A 41 -10.40 30.32 -15.38
N ALA A 42 -11.49 29.85 -15.98
CA ALA A 42 -11.89 30.25 -17.32
C ALA A 42 -12.23 31.75 -17.40
N ARG A 43 -11.56 32.46 -18.31
CA ARG A 43 -11.78 33.89 -18.59
C ARG A 43 -12.74 34.15 -19.75
N GLY A 44 -13.15 33.11 -20.45
CA GLY A 44 -14.08 33.12 -21.57
C GLY A 44 -14.90 31.84 -21.61
N ARG A 45 -15.69 31.65 -22.66
CA ARG A 45 -16.65 30.53 -22.75
C ARG A 45 -16.12 29.32 -23.52
N ARG A 46 -15.07 29.47 -24.33
CA ARG A 46 -14.58 28.38 -25.19
C ARG A 46 -13.53 27.56 -24.48
N LEU A 47 -13.83 26.29 -24.24
CA LEU A 47 -12.96 25.35 -23.54
C LEU A 47 -12.52 24.23 -24.49
N ALA A 48 -11.22 23.92 -24.49
CA ALA A 48 -10.70 22.73 -25.14
C ALA A 48 -10.32 21.70 -24.08
N ILE A 49 -10.92 20.51 -24.13
CA ILE A 49 -10.51 19.36 -23.32
C ILE A 49 -9.65 18.46 -24.20
N VAL A 50 -8.36 18.32 -23.88
CA VAL A 50 -7.46 17.41 -24.61
C VAL A 50 -7.27 16.16 -23.75
N ALA A 51 -7.89 15.06 -24.17
CA ALA A 51 -8.06 13.88 -23.34
C ALA A 51 -7.41 12.62 -23.93
N GLY A 52 -6.83 11.81 -23.06
CA GLY A 52 -6.38 10.47 -23.39
C GLY A 52 -7.51 9.44 -23.32
N ARG A 53 -7.15 8.17 -23.52
CA ARG A 53 -8.07 7.01 -23.52
C ARG A 53 -8.18 6.30 -22.17
N GLY A 54 -7.66 6.89 -21.10
CA GLY A 54 -7.62 6.31 -19.75
C GLY A 54 -8.51 7.06 -18.75
N ASN A 55 -8.31 6.77 -17.46
CA ASN A 55 -9.09 7.40 -16.38
C ASN A 55 -8.96 8.92 -16.33
N ASN A 56 -7.77 9.47 -16.61
CA ASN A 56 -7.58 10.93 -16.63
C ASN A 56 -8.51 11.62 -17.66
N GLY A 57 -8.63 11.01 -18.85
CA GLY A 57 -9.61 11.45 -19.85
C GLY A 57 -11.05 11.26 -19.37
N GLY A 58 -11.33 10.13 -18.69
CA GLY A 58 -12.63 9.86 -18.06
C GLY A 58 -13.07 10.93 -17.04
N ASP A 59 -12.16 11.39 -16.18
CA ASP A 59 -12.42 12.47 -15.21
C ASP A 59 -12.79 13.77 -15.93
N ALA A 60 -12.09 14.07 -17.03
CA ALA A 60 -12.40 15.22 -17.86
C ALA A 60 -13.76 15.07 -18.58
N PHE A 61 -14.09 13.87 -19.10
CA PHE A 61 -15.41 13.62 -19.71
C PHE A 61 -16.54 13.80 -18.70
N ALA A 62 -16.35 13.34 -17.46
CA ALA A 62 -17.29 13.58 -16.38
C ALA A 62 -17.44 15.08 -16.09
N ALA A 63 -16.33 15.84 -16.07
CA ALA A 63 -16.35 17.28 -15.85
C ALA A 63 -17.15 18.05 -16.93
N VAL A 64 -17.10 17.63 -18.20
CA VAL A 64 -17.82 18.31 -19.31
C VAL A 64 -19.32 18.47 -19.02
N ARG A 65 -19.96 17.46 -18.42
CA ARG A 65 -21.39 17.53 -18.06
C ARG A 65 -21.71 18.60 -17.03
N HIS A 66 -20.74 18.94 -16.19
CA HIS A 66 -20.83 19.97 -15.16
C HIS A 66 -20.43 21.36 -15.66
N LEU A 67 -20.15 21.54 -16.96
CA LEU A 67 -19.70 22.80 -17.58
C LEU A 67 -20.79 23.50 -18.41
N GLN A 68 -22.07 23.33 -18.04
CA GLN A 68 -23.17 24.12 -18.60
C GLN A 68 -22.85 25.63 -18.65
N GLY A 69 -23.11 26.26 -19.80
CA GLY A 69 -22.80 27.66 -20.09
C GLY A 69 -21.45 27.92 -20.76
N PHE A 70 -20.63 26.87 -20.95
CA PHE A 70 -19.41 26.91 -21.75
C PHE A 70 -19.61 26.22 -23.11
N GLU A 71 -18.87 26.67 -24.10
CA GLU A 71 -18.71 26.04 -25.40
C GLU A 71 -17.52 25.09 -25.30
N VAL A 72 -17.79 23.80 -25.12
CA VAL A 72 -16.77 22.79 -24.84
C VAL A 72 -16.55 21.91 -26.07
N THR A 73 -15.30 21.84 -26.53
CA THR A 73 -14.84 20.87 -27.52
C THR A 73 -13.92 19.86 -26.85
N VAL A 74 -14.19 18.57 -27.03
CA VAL A 74 -13.37 17.47 -26.49
C VAL A 74 -12.56 16.85 -27.62
N PHE A 75 -11.24 16.97 -27.51
CA PHE A 75 -10.26 16.34 -28.38
C PHE A 75 -9.78 15.04 -27.73
N LEU A 76 -10.28 13.90 -28.21
CA LEU A 76 -9.85 12.58 -27.78
C LEU A 76 -8.64 12.13 -28.60
N LEU A 77 -7.50 11.84 -27.95
CA LEU A 77 -6.34 11.31 -28.66
C LEU A 77 -6.53 9.83 -29.00
N GLY A 78 -6.71 9.54 -30.28
CA GLY A 78 -7.04 8.21 -30.80
C GLY A 78 -8.53 8.05 -31.07
N ARG A 79 -9.05 6.83 -30.92
CA ARG A 79 -10.44 6.49 -31.25
C ARG A 79 -11.27 6.25 -30.00
N ALA A 80 -12.56 6.61 -30.05
CA ALA A 80 -13.52 6.36 -28.97
C ALA A 80 -13.64 4.87 -28.64
N GLY A 81 -13.58 4.01 -29.66
CA GLY A 81 -13.59 2.55 -29.49
C GLY A 81 -12.37 1.97 -28.76
N GLU A 82 -11.34 2.78 -28.51
CA GLU A 82 -10.10 2.37 -27.84
C GLU A 82 -9.98 2.95 -26.41
N ILE A 83 -11.03 3.60 -25.88
CA ILE A 83 -11.06 4.03 -24.48
C ILE A 83 -10.99 2.80 -23.56
N GLY A 84 -9.97 2.74 -22.72
CA GLY A 84 -9.57 1.53 -22.03
C GLY A 84 -10.46 1.16 -20.84
N THR A 85 -10.93 2.15 -20.09
CA THR A 85 -11.70 1.93 -18.85
C THR A 85 -13.20 2.04 -19.07
N GLU A 86 -13.98 1.30 -18.29
CA GLU A 86 -15.43 1.24 -18.45
C GLU A 86 -16.07 2.58 -18.07
N GLU A 87 -15.56 3.21 -17.01
CA GLU A 87 -16.04 4.48 -16.47
C GLU A 87 -15.81 5.63 -17.47
N ALA A 88 -14.65 5.66 -18.11
CA ALA A 88 -14.34 6.63 -19.16
C ALA A 88 -15.21 6.38 -20.40
N ARG A 89 -15.40 5.12 -20.82
CA ARG A 89 -16.31 4.76 -21.92
C ARG A 89 -17.75 5.17 -21.64
N GLN A 90 -18.21 4.98 -20.41
CA GLN A 90 -19.55 5.37 -20.00
C GLN A 90 -19.73 6.89 -20.05
N ASN A 91 -18.79 7.66 -19.52
CA ASN A 91 -18.84 9.12 -19.60
C ASN A 91 -18.79 9.62 -21.06
N TRP A 92 -17.94 9.03 -21.91
CA TRP A 92 -17.89 9.35 -23.33
C TRP A 92 -19.26 9.14 -24.02
N LYS A 93 -19.90 7.99 -23.81
CA LYS A 93 -21.23 7.69 -24.37
C LYS A 93 -22.30 8.69 -23.92
N ILE A 94 -22.22 9.17 -22.68
CA ILE A 94 -23.13 10.21 -22.20
C ILE A 94 -22.90 11.51 -22.97
N LEU A 95 -21.64 11.91 -23.20
CA LEU A 95 -21.33 13.09 -23.99
C LEU A 95 -21.81 12.97 -25.45
N GLU A 96 -21.68 11.80 -26.06
CA GLU A 96 -22.21 11.52 -27.40
C GLU A 96 -23.74 11.68 -27.44
N ALA A 97 -24.43 11.09 -26.46
CA ALA A 97 -25.90 11.17 -26.36
C ALA A 97 -26.41 12.59 -26.09
N LEU A 98 -25.57 13.46 -25.51
CA LEU A 98 -25.86 14.87 -25.25
C LEU A 98 -25.38 15.80 -26.39
N GLU A 99 -24.88 15.24 -27.50
CA GLU A 99 -24.47 15.97 -28.71
C GLU A 99 -23.39 17.04 -28.46
N TYR A 100 -22.44 16.78 -27.55
CA TYR A 100 -21.24 17.64 -27.40
C TYR A 100 -20.35 17.60 -28.64
N ASP A 101 -19.51 18.63 -28.84
CA ASP A 101 -18.48 18.65 -29.91
C ASP A 101 -17.32 17.71 -29.52
N LEU A 102 -17.39 16.48 -30.01
CA LEU A 102 -16.42 15.42 -29.74
C LEU A 102 -15.59 15.12 -30.99
N ARG A 103 -14.26 15.18 -30.86
CA ARG A 103 -13.32 15.02 -31.98
C ARG A 103 -12.28 13.95 -31.68
N GLU A 104 -12.24 12.91 -32.51
CA GLU A 104 -11.15 11.93 -32.50
C GLU A 104 -9.93 12.49 -33.22
N VAL A 105 -8.84 12.72 -32.49
CA VAL A 105 -7.58 13.23 -33.01
C VAL A 105 -6.69 12.07 -33.44
N ARG A 106 -6.32 12.04 -34.71
CA ARG A 106 -5.46 10.99 -35.31
C ARG A 106 -4.11 11.53 -35.76
N ASP A 107 -4.00 12.84 -35.90
CA ASP A 107 -2.77 13.57 -36.17
C ASP A 107 -2.62 14.79 -35.26
N ALA A 108 -1.39 15.13 -34.87
CA ALA A 108 -1.12 16.24 -33.96
C ALA A 108 -1.47 17.61 -34.56
N GLY A 109 -1.46 17.75 -35.90
CA GLY A 109 -1.85 18.97 -36.60
C GLY A 109 -3.31 19.36 -36.37
N GLU A 110 -4.17 18.40 -36.00
CA GLU A 110 -5.58 18.67 -35.66
C GLU A 110 -5.74 19.49 -34.36
N LEU A 111 -4.65 19.65 -33.58
CA LEU A 111 -4.60 20.43 -32.35
C LEU A 111 -4.03 21.84 -32.53
N GLU A 112 -3.66 22.26 -33.75
CA GLU A 112 -3.11 23.61 -34.00
C GLU A 112 -4.10 24.73 -33.65
N GLU A 113 -5.40 24.41 -33.62
CA GLU A 113 -6.44 25.37 -33.27
C GLU A 113 -6.66 25.58 -31.77
N LEU A 114 -5.88 24.93 -30.90
CA LEU A 114 -5.97 25.13 -29.44
C LEU A 114 -5.81 26.61 -29.04
N SER A 115 -5.08 27.40 -29.83
CA SER A 115 -4.93 28.85 -29.67
C SER A 115 -6.25 29.64 -29.80
N LYS A 116 -7.34 29.05 -30.29
CA LYS A 116 -8.67 29.70 -30.41
C LYS A 116 -9.49 29.64 -29.12
N TYR A 117 -9.14 28.75 -28.18
CA TYR A 117 -9.89 28.53 -26.95
C TYR A 117 -9.42 29.46 -25.82
N ASP A 118 -10.26 29.66 -24.82
CA ASP A 118 -9.99 30.57 -23.70
C ASP A 118 -9.27 29.87 -22.54
N LEU A 119 -9.43 28.55 -22.43
CA LEU A 119 -8.75 27.68 -21.47
C LEU A 119 -8.61 26.27 -22.08
N ILE A 120 -7.45 25.66 -21.85
CA ILE A 120 -7.16 24.28 -22.25
C ILE A 120 -7.11 23.41 -20.99
N VAL A 121 -7.78 22.26 -21.03
CA VAL A 121 -7.74 21.25 -19.98
C VAL A 121 -6.92 20.06 -20.49
N ASP A 122 -5.78 19.84 -19.85
CA ASP A 122 -4.88 18.72 -20.10
C ASP A 122 -5.32 17.49 -19.29
N ALA A 123 -5.87 16.50 -19.98
CA ALA A 123 -6.28 15.21 -19.44
C ALA A 123 -5.66 14.04 -20.24
N VAL A 124 -4.47 14.26 -20.81
CA VAL A 124 -3.88 13.33 -21.79
C VAL A 124 -3.28 12.10 -21.12
N LEU A 125 -2.41 12.31 -20.13
CA LEU A 125 -1.65 11.26 -19.44
C LEU A 125 -1.76 11.45 -17.93
N GLY A 126 -1.89 10.34 -17.21
CA GLY A 126 -1.81 10.33 -15.74
C GLY A 126 -0.41 9.99 -15.23
N THR A 127 -0.34 9.51 -13.99
CA THR A 127 0.89 9.13 -13.26
C THR A 127 1.67 7.94 -13.82
N GLY A 128 1.11 7.20 -14.78
CA GLY A 128 1.68 5.94 -15.29
C GLY A 128 2.79 6.09 -16.34
N VAL A 129 3.14 7.31 -16.76
CA VAL A 129 4.09 7.53 -17.86
C VAL A 129 5.53 7.69 -17.35
N ARG A 130 6.47 7.00 -18.00
CA ARG A 130 7.91 7.08 -17.71
C ARG A 130 8.71 7.17 -19.01
N GLY A 131 9.90 7.76 -18.94
CA GLY A 131 10.84 7.82 -20.06
C GLY A 131 10.51 8.95 -21.04
N THR A 132 10.28 8.63 -22.31
CA THR A 132 10.06 9.63 -23.38
C THR A 132 8.61 9.65 -23.84
N VAL A 133 7.98 10.83 -23.92
CA VAL A 133 6.62 10.95 -24.49
C VAL A 133 6.68 10.83 -26.02
N ARG A 134 5.82 9.97 -26.58
CA ARG A 134 5.79 9.64 -28.02
C ARG A 134 4.41 9.83 -28.64
N GLY A 135 4.38 9.88 -29.97
CA GLY A 135 3.15 9.90 -30.76
C GLY A 135 2.24 11.09 -30.47
N LEU A 136 0.92 10.86 -30.52
CA LEU A 136 -0.10 11.90 -30.34
C LEU A 136 0.00 12.60 -28.99
N ALA A 137 0.38 11.91 -27.91
CA ALA A 137 0.54 12.53 -26.60
C ALA A 137 1.64 13.60 -26.61
N ARG A 138 2.75 13.35 -27.32
CA ARG A 138 3.82 14.34 -27.48
C ARG A 138 3.31 15.56 -28.25
N GLY A 139 2.64 15.31 -29.38
CA GLY A 139 2.08 16.37 -30.22
C GLY A 139 1.07 17.24 -29.46
N ALA A 140 0.20 16.60 -28.67
CA ALA A 140 -0.75 17.29 -27.80
C ALA A 140 -0.06 18.17 -26.77
N ILE A 141 0.92 17.66 -26.02
CA ILE A 141 1.64 18.46 -25.03
C ILE A 141 2.35 19.65 -25.70
N GLN A 142 2.97 19.45 -26.86
CA GLN A 142 3.60 20.53 -27.62
C GLN A 142 2.59 21.59 -28.08
N ALA A 143 1.45 21.18 -28.63
CA ALA A 143 0.39 22.08 -29.08
C ALA A 143 -0.24 22.86 -27.92
N MET A 144 -0.44 22.23 -26.76
CA MET A 144 -0.91 22.91 -25.56
C MET A 144 0.11 23.96 -25.11
N ASN A 145 1.37 23.57 -24.94
CA ASN A 145 2.44 24.46 -24.48
C ASN A 145 2.70 25.65 -25.44
N SER A 146 2.48 25.48 -26.74
CA SER A 146 2.66 26.53 -27.75
C SER A 146 1.42 27.40 -27.99
N SER A 147 0.27 27.04 -27.41
CA SER A 147 -1.02 27.70 -27.66
C SER A 147 -1.09 29.15 -27.14
N GLY A 148 -0.25 29.51 -26.18
CA GLY A 148 -0.32 30.80 -25.47
C GLY A 148 -1.58 30.97 -24.60
N ARG A 149 -2.30 29.88 -24.32
CA ARG A 149 -3.52 29.87 -23.50
C ARG A 149 -3.24 29.31 -22.10
N PRO A 150 -4.05 29.68 -21.09
CA PRO A 150 -3.97 29.04 -19.80
C PRO A 150 -4.23 27.53 -19.92
N ILE A 151 -3.47 26.73 -19.16
CA ILE A 151 -3.58 25.27 -19.13
C ILE A 151 -3.91 24.82 -17.72
N LEU A 152 -4.96 24.02 -17.58
CA LEU A 152 -5.30 23.30 -16.35
C LEU A 152 -5.05 21.81 -16.56
N SER A 153 -4.16 21.20 -15.78
CA SER A 153 -3.92 19.76 -15.83
C SER A 153 -4.78 18.98 -14.84
N VAL A 154 -5.28 17.84 -15.28
CA VAL A 154 -6.09 16.90 -14.50
C VAL A 154 -5.18 15.84 -13.89
N ASP A 155 -5.32 15.65 -12.58
CA ASP A 155 -4.54 14.78 -11.70
C ASP A 155 -3.04 15.14 -11.59
N VAL A 156 -2.34 15.13 -12.72
CA VAL A 156 -0.92 15.49 -12.90
C VAL A 156 -0.73 16.20 -14.24
N GLN A 157 0.34 16.98 -14.38
CA GLN A 157 0.75 17.50 -15.70
C GLN A 157 1.08 16.33 -16.63
N SER A 158 0.46 16.27 -17.79
CA SER A 158 0.77 15.21 -18.75
C SER A 158 2.26 15.22 -19.10
N GLY A 159 2.91 14.06 -18.97
CA GLY A 159 4.36 13.92 -19.16
C GLY A 159 5.21 14.33 -17.96
N MET A 160 4.62 14.56 -16.78
CA MET A 160 5.38 14.73 -15.54
C MET A 160 6.40 13.59 -15.33
N GLY A 161 7.65 13.94 -15.00
CA GLY A 161 8.74 12.97 -14.83
C GLY A 161 9.35 12.42 -16.12
N THR A 162 9.05 13.02 -17.27
CA THR A 162 9.59 12.64 -18.59
C THR A 162 10.42 13.78 -19.23
N ASP A 163 10.83 13.61 -20.49
CA ASP A 163 11.53 14.63 -21.27
C ASP A 163 10.66 15.84 -21.67
N LEU A 164 9.33 15.72 -21.56
CA LEU A 164 8.38 16.76 -21.94
C LEU A 164 7.15 16.70 -21.05
N SER A 165 6.79 17.83 -20.42
CA SER A 165 5.57 17.96 -19.62
C SER A 165 4.72 19.15 -20.05
N ALA A 166 3.42 19.09 -19.74
CA ALA A 166 2.51 20.21 -19.92
C ALA A 166 2.84 21.34 -18.94
N ASN A 167 2.91 22.57 -19.45
CA ASN A 167 3.20 23.78 -18.67
C ASN A 167 1.90 24.33 -18.04
N ALA A 168 1.33 23.58 -17.10
CA ALA A 168 0.05 23.96 -16.49
C ALA A 168 0.16 25.15 -15.54
N ASP A 169 -0.77 26.10 -15.65
CA ASP A 169 -0.96 27.19 -14.69
C ASP A 169 -1.58 26.68 -13.38
N LEU A 170 -2.39 25.63 -13.46
CA LEU A 170 -3.01 24.97 -12.32
C LEU A 170 -3.08 23.45 -12.56
N THR A 171 -2.74 22.66 -11.56
CA THR A 171 -3.02 21.21 -11.56
C THR A 171 -4.04 20.88 -10.49
N VAL A 172 -5.15 20.26 -10.88
CA VAL A 172 -6.18 19.76 -9.96
C VAL A 172 -5.93 18.28 -9.74
N THR A 173 -5.49 17.93 -8.53
CA THR A 173 -5.15 16.55 -8.16
C THR A 173 -6.13 15.99 -7.15
N PHE A 174 -6.44 14.70 -7.25
CA PHE A 174 -7.50 14.12 -6.45
C PHE A 174 -6.96 13.42 -5.20
N HIS A 175 -7.66 13.61 -4.08
CA HIS A 175 -7.41 13.01 -2.76
C HIS A 175 -6.10 13.42 -2.08
N ARG A 176 -4.96 13.15 -2.72
CA ARG A 176 -3.61 13.52 -2.24
C ARG A 176 -2.72 13.97 -3.41
N PRO A 177 -1.71 14.81 -3.14
CA PRO A 177 -0.71 15.15 -4.13
C PRO A 177 0.11 13.91 -4.52
N LYS A 178 0.65 13.92 -5.73
CA LYS A 178 1.53 12.88 -6.25
C LYS A 178 2.99 13.33 -6.11
N ASP A 179 3.89 12.37 -6.03
CA ASP A 179 5.33 12.66 -5.96
C ASP A 179 5.81 13.38 -7.22
N GLY A 180 6.64 14.40 -7.05
CA GLY A 180 7.25 15.16 -8.15
C GLY A 180 6.37 16.24 -8.77
N MET A 181 5.15 16.47 -8.26
CA MET A 181 4.33 17.59 -8.70
C MET A 181 4.97 18.94 -8.34
N SER A 182 4.81 19.92 -9.23
CA SER A 182 5.32 21.29 -9.04
C SER A 182 4.34 22.33 -9.58
N GLY A 183 4.60 23.60 -9.28
CA GLY A 183 3.71 24.70 -9.66
C GLY A 183 2.50 24.86 -8.74
N GLN A 184 1.42 25.44 -9.24
CA GLN A 184 0.21 25.65 -8.46
C GLN A 184 -0.64 24.37 -8.46
N ILE A 185 -0.87 23.82 -7.27
CA ILE A 185 -1.58 22.54 -7.09
C ILE A 185 -2.80 22.76 -6.21
N LYS A 186 -3.95 22.26 -6.67
CA LYS A 186 -5.19 22.19 -5.90
C LYS A 186 -5.53 20.73 -5.64
N VAL A 187 -5.58 20.34 -4.37
CA VAL A 187 -6.06 19.01 -3.98
C VAL A 187 -7.58 19.06 -3.84
N ALA A 188 -8.27 18.24 -4.63
CA ALA A 188 -9.71 18.07 -4.60
C ALA A 188 -10.09 16.81 -3.82
N ASP A 189 -10.96 16.97 -2.83
CA ASP A 189 -11.62 15.84 -2.18
C ASP A 189 -12.66 15.24 -3.14
N ILE A 190 -12.54 13.94 -3.41
CA ILE A 190 -13.40 13.18 -4.30
C ILE A 190 -14.25 12.15 -3.55
N GLY A 191 -14.33 12.26 -2.22
CA GLY A 191 -15.17 11.42 -1.38
C GLY A 191 -14.55 10.07 -1.02
N ILE A 192 -13.21 9.95 -1.05
CA ILE A 192 -12.52 8.77 -0.52
C ILE A 192 -12.64 8.80 1.02
N PRO A 193 -13.29 7.81 1.65
CA PRO A 193 -13.50 7.81 3.09
C PRO A 193 -12.20 7.47 3.84
N GLU A 194 -12.04 8.00 5.06
CA GLU A 194 -10.92 7.67 5.97
C GLU A 194 -10.82 6.16 6.18
N GLU A 195 -11.96 5.45 6.19
CA GLU A 195 -12.04 4.01 6.33
C GLU A 195 -11.35 3.23 5.21
N ALA A 196 -11.33 3.73 3.96
CA ALA A 196 -10.64 3.06 2.85
C ALA A 196 -9.12 3.08 3.00
N GLU A 197 -8.59 4.10 3.69
CA GLU A 197 -7.18 4.18 4.03
C GLU A 197 -6.87 3.42 5.32
N PHE A 198 -7.72 3.55 6.33
CA PHE A 198 -7.50 2.96 7.64
C PHE A 198 -7.67 1.44 7.60
N MET A 199 -8.70 0.91 6.95
CA MET A 199 -8.94 -0.53 6.91
C MET A 199 -8.02 -1.20 5.89
N VAL A 200 -7.42 -2.32 6.28
CA VAL A 200 -6.78 -3.24 5.33
C VAL A 200 -7.87 -3.82 4.44
N GLY A 201 -7.68 -3.71 3.13
CA GLY A 201 -8.58 -4.23 2.12
C GLY A 201 -7.86 -4.99 1.01
N PRO A 202 -8.60 -5.45 -0.01
CA PRO A 202 -8.04 -6.21 -1.13
C PRO A 202 -6.98 -5.44 -1.93
N GLY A 203 -7.01 -4.11 -1.88
CA GLY A 203 -6.02 -3.25 -2.50
C GLY A 203 -4.64 -3.36 -1.86
N ASP A 204 -4.57 -3.42 -0.52
CA ASP A 204 -3.30 -3.57 0.20
C ASP A 204 -2.60 -4.90 -0.16
N LEU A 205 -3.37 -5.96 -0.45
CA LEU A 205 -2.82 -7.24 -0.92
C LEU A 205 -2.15 -7.15 -2.30
N ARG A 206 -2.47 -6.13 -3.11
CA ARG A 206 -1.81 -5.89 -4.39
C ARG A 206 -0.40 -5.31 -4.23
N LEU A 207 -0.14 -4.69 -3.09
CA LEU A 207 1.18 -4.14 -2.74
C LEU A 207 2.13 -5.24 -2.22
N VAL A 208 1.59 -6.40 -1.85
CA VAL A 208 2.40 -7.56 -1.46
C VAL A 208 3.03 -8.16 -2.73
N GLY A 209 4.36 -8.23 -2.73
CA GLY A 209 5.14 -8.74 -3.86
C GLY A 209 4.75 -10.18 -4.24
N ARG A 210 4.86 -10.50 -5.53
CA ARG A 210 4.69 -11.87 -6.05
C ARG A 210 6.05 -12.46 -6.37
N ARG A 211 6.20 -13.77 -6.13
CA ARG A 211 7.39 -14.50 -6.54
C ARG A 211 7.54 -14.43 -8.06
N ALA A 212 8.71 -14.03 -8.54
CA ALA A 212 9.00 -13.93 -9.97
C ALA A 212 9.19 -15.32 -10.58
N ALA A 213 8.95 -15.45 -11.89
CA ALA A 213 9.03 -16.75 -12.58
C ALA A 213 10.47 -17.31 -12.61
N GLU A 214 11.45 -16.40 -12.58
CA GLU A 214 12.88 -16.65 -12.59
C GLU A 214 13.51 -16.77 -11.20
N SER A 215 12.72 -16.62 -10.12
CA SER A 215 13.24 -16.71 -8.74
C SER A 215 13.82 -18.10 -8.44
N HIS A 216 14.95 -18.12 -7.73
CA HIS A 216 15.63 -19.32 -7.27
C HIS A 216 15.49 -19.49 -5.75
N LYS A 217 15.85 -20.69 -5.27
CA LYS A 217 15.83 -21.01 -3.84
C LYS A 217 16.82 -20.12 -3.08
N GLY A 218 16.30 -19.33 -2.15
CA GLY A 218 17.04 -18.33 -1.38
C GLY A 218 16.54 -16.91 -1.64
N ASP A 219 15.88 -16.67 -2.78
CA ASP A 219 15.40 -15.33 -3.15
C ASP A 219 14.15 -14.92 -2.37
N SER A 220 13.35 -15.90 -1.90
CA SER A 220 12.15 -15.64 -1.09
C SER A 220 12.42 -15.74 0.41
N GLY A 221 13.67 -15.61 0.82
CA GLY A 221 14.08 -15.47 2.21
C GLY A 221 14.22 -16.78 2.99
N ARG A 222 15.08 -16.73 4.00
CA ARG A 222 15.36 -17.79 4.97
C ARG A 222 14.93 -17.33 6.36
N ILE A 223 14.05 -18.10 7.00
CA ILE A 223 13.47 -17.74 8.30
C ILE A 223 14.00 -18.68 9.38
N LEU A 224 14.45 -18.11 10.50
CA LEU A 224 14.82 -18.84 11.71
C LEU A 224 13.72 -18.66 12.75
N VAL A 225 13.11 -19.75 13.21
CA VAL A 225 12.18 -19.76 14.33
C VAL A 225 12.94 -20.23 15.58
N ILE A 226 13.03 -19.38 16.60
CA ILE A 226 13.60 -19.72 17.89
C ILE A 226 12.46 -19.92 18.88
N GLY A 227 12.27 -21.16 19.30
CA GLY A 227 11.12 -21.56 20.10
C GLY A 227 11.18 -23.02 20.50
N GLY A 228 10.19 -23.46 21.28
CA GLY A 228 10.11 -24.81 21.82
C GLY A 228 10.43 -24.88 23.30
N GLY A 229 9.92 -25.95 23.92
CA GLY A 229 9.80 -26.11 25.37
C GLY A 229 8.54 -26.92 25.63
N ALA A 230 7.75 -26.57 26.65
CA ALA A 230 6.49 -27.27 26.95
C ALA A 230 5.48 -27.23 25.78
N TYR A 231 5.55 -26.22 24.91
CA TYR A 231 4.64 -26.03 23.78
C TYR A 231 5.29 -26.39 22.44
N THR A 232 5.50 -27.68 22.20
CA THR A 232 6.20 -28.16 20.99
C THR A 232 5.48 -27.83 19.68
N GLY A 233 4.16 -27.67 19.69
CA GLY A 233 3.39 -27.36 18.49
C GLY A 233 3.57 -25.92 17.99
N ALA A 234 3.82 -24.96 18.90
CA ALA A 234 3.90 -23.54 18.57
C ALA A 234 4.99 -23.22 17.53
N PRO A 235 6.27 -23.58 17.73
CA PRO A 235 7.31 -23.31 16.73
C PRO A 235 7.08 -24.08 15.41
N ALA A 236 6.44 -25.25 15.44
CA ALA A 236 6.11 -26.01 14.25
C ALA A 236 5.00 -25.34 13.40
N LEU A 237 3.98 -24.78 14.07
CA LEU A 237 2.91 -24.00 13.42
C LEU A 237 3.46 -22.74 12.77
N THR A 238 4.27 -21.97 13.51
CA THR A 238 4.96 -20.79 12.99
C THR A 238 5.82 -21.12 11.77
N ALA A 239 6.64 -22.16 11.87
CA ALA A 239 7.52 -22.53 10.77
C ALA A 239 6.76 -23.02 9.53
N SER A 240 5.66 -23.75 9.73
CA SER A 240 4.79 -24.20 8.65
C SER A 240 4.05 -23.02 7.99
N ALA A 241 3.60 -22.05 8.79
CA ALA A 241 2.95 -20.85 8.29
C ALA A 241 3.90 -19.99 7.45
N ALA A 242 5.15 -19.83 7.89
CA ALA A 242 6.21 -19.15 7.13
C ALA A 242 6.45 -19.78 5.75
N LEU A 243 6.54 -21.12 5.68
CA LEU A 243 6.64 -21.83 4.40
C LEU A 243 5.40 -21.58 3.51
N ARG A 244 4.21 -21.57 4.09
CA ARG A 244 2.95 -21.31 3.37
C ARG A 244 2.83 -19.86 2.89
N ALA A 245 3.40 -18.91 3.62
CA ALA A 245 3.47 -17.50 3.24
C ALA A 245 4.50 -17.24 2.12
N GLY A 246 5.35 -18.24 1.80
CA GLY A 246 6.24 -18.20 0.65
C GLY A 246 7.73 -18.13 0.99
N ALA A 247 8.14 -18.38 2.24
CA ALA A 247 9.55 -18.52 2.59
C ALA A 247 10.19 -19.75 1.92
N ASP A 248 11.45 -19.66 1.49
CA ASP A 248 12.14 -20.77 0.80
C ASP A 248 12.70 -21.81 1.75
N ILE A 249 13.20 -21.35 2.89
CA ILE A 249 13.85 -22.18 3.90
C ILE A 249 13.36 -21.71 5.26
N VAL A 250 12.88 -22.64 6.07
CA VAL A 250 12.55 -22.37 7.46
C VAL A 250 13.29 -23.34 8.35
N THR A 251 14.05 -22.77 9.29
CA THR A 251 14.80 -23.51 10.30
C THR A 251 14.19 -23.25 11.67
N VAL A 252 13.95 -24.30 12.44
CA VAL A 252 13.53 -24.21 13.85
C VAL A 252 14.73 -24.51 14.74
N ALA A 253 15.16 -23.55 15.54
CA ALA A 253 16.12 -23.75 16.62
C ALA A 253 15.36 -23.98 17.93
N THR A 254 15.53 -25.16 18.51
CA THR A 254 14.73 -25.63 19.65
C THR A 254 15.55 -26.49 20.62
N PRO A 255 15.21 -26.54 21.90
CA PRO A 255 15.82 -27.46 22.87
C PRO A 255 15.78 -28.92 22.41
N GLU A 256 16.83 -29.68 22.72
CA GLU A 256 17.06 -31.02 22.16
C GLU A 256 16.02 -32.06 22.60
N ASN A 257 15.44 -31.88 23.79
CA ASN A 257 14.38 -32.72 24.36
C ASN A 257 13.08 -32.71 23.54
N VAL A 258 12.82 -31.64 22.78
CA VAL A 258 11.59 -31.48 21.97
C VAL A 258 11.84 -31.47 20.46
N ALA A 259 13.11 -31.44 20.04
CA ALA A 259 13.49 -31.34 18.64
C ALA A 259 12.92 -32.48 17.78
N HIS A 260 12.95 -33.72 18.28
CA HIS A 260 12.41 -34.87 17.53
C HIS A 260 10.89 -34.76 17.32
N THR A 261 10.16 -34.30 18.34
CA THR A 261 8.72 -34.08 18.25
C THR A 261 8.39 -33.02 17.20
N ILE A 262 9.11 -31.90 17.20
CA ILE A 262 8.93 -30.82 16.21
C ILE A 262 9.26 -31.31 14.80
N SER A 263 10.35 -32.07 14.61
CA SER A 263 10.70 -32.67 13.32
C SER A 263 9.62 -33.60 12.76
N GLY A 264 8.79 -34.19 13.63
CA GLY A 264 7.69 -35.06 13.22
C GLY A 264 6.49 -34.35 12.58
N PHE A 265 6.35 -33.02 12.71
CA PHE A 265 5.20 -32.29 12.17
C PHE A 265 5.22 -32.17 10.64
N SER A 266 6.41 -32.01 10.03
CA SER A 266 6.53 -31.86 8.59
C SER A 266 7.96 -32.14 8.11
N PRO A 267 8.14 -32.88 7.01
CA PRO A 267 9.46 -33.15 6.43
C PRO A 267 10.12 -31.91 5.82
N ASN A 268 9.36 -30.83 5.62
CA ASN A 268 9.88 -29.57 5.08
C ASN A 268 10.58 -28.71 6.14
N LEU A 269 10.47 -29.05 7.42
CA LEU A 269 11.09 -28.29 8.51
C LEU A 269 12.55 -28.72 8.70
N ILE A 270 13.46 -27.75 8.73
CA ILE A 270 14.83 -27.99 9.17
C ILE A 270 14.87 -27.74 10.67
N VAL A 271 15.17 -28.76 11.48
CA VAL A 271 15.23 -28.60 12.94
C VAL A 271 16.68 -28.65 13.42
N ARG A 272 17.08 -27.65 14.18
CA ARG A 272 18.39 -27.51 14.81
C ARG A 272 18.24 -27.59 16.32
N ARG A 273 18.98 -28.52 16.92
CA ARG A 273 18.96 -28.79 18.35
C ARG A 273 19.81 -27.74 19.09
N LEU A 274 19.27 -27.24 20.18
CA LEU A 274 19.97 -26.46 21.19
C LEU A 274 20.14 -27.36 22.43
N LYS A 275 21.32 -27.32 23.04
CA LYS A 275 21.66 -28.17 24.19
C LYS A 275 20.79 -27.79 25.39
N GLY A 276 20.28 -28.79 26.12
CA GLY A 276 19.43 -28.56 27.29
C GLY A 276 17.92 -28.64 26.97
N ASP A 277 17.11 -28.27 27.96
CA ASP A 277 15.64 -28.34 27.92
C ASP A 277 14.94 -26.99 27.66
N HIS A 278 15.71 -25.90 27.64
CA HIS A 278 15.28 -24.54 27.30
C HIS A 278 16.42 -23.78 26.60
N LEU A 279 16.12 -22.60 26.03
CA LEU A 279 17.14 -21.71 25.47
C LEU A 279 17.92 -21.07 26.63
N SER A 280 19.25 -21.14 26.58
CA SER A 280 20.13 -20.54 27.60
C SER A 280 21.39 -19.90 26.99
N PRO A 281 22.20 -19.16 27.77
CA PRO A 281 23.44 -18.56 27.28
C PRO A 281 24.45 -19.57 26.70
N ASP A 282 24.43 -20.83 27.16
CA ASP A 282 25.23 -21.92 26.59
C ASP A 282 24.93 -22.19 25.11
N ASN A 283 23.79 -21.73 24.61
CA ASN A 283 23.38 -21.93 23.21
C ASN A 283 23.81 -20.79 22.28
N LEU A 284 24.37 -19.69 22.81
CA LEU A 284 24.56 -18.44 22.07
C LEU A 284 25.39 -18.61 20.81
N ASP A 285 26.52 -19.33 20.86
CA ASP A 285 27.38 -19.51 19.70
C ASP A 285 26.64 -20.19 18.54
N ARG A 286 25.84 -21.21 18.87
CA ARG A 286 25.05 -21.92 17.88
C ARG A 286 23.93 -21.05 17.31
N VAL A 287 23.25 -20.29 18.17
CA VAL A 287 22.18 -19.39 17.75
C VAL A 287 22.73 -18.25 16.88
N LYS A 288 23.89 -17.69 17.22
CA LYS A 288 24.60 -16.66 16.43
C LYS A 288 24.92 -17.15 15.02
N GLU A 289 25.44 -18.38 14.88
CA GLU A 289 25.68 -19.00 13.57
C GLU A 289 24.39 -19.13 12.74
N LEU A 290 23.29 -19.52 13.38
CA LEU A 290 22.00 -19.63 12.72
C LEU A 290 21.46 -18.25 12.31
N ILE A 291 21.55 -17.24 13.17
CA ILE A 291 21.14 -15.87 12.84
C ILE A 291 21.89 -15.35 11.61
N LEU A 292 23.21 -15.57 11.52
CA LEU A 292 24.02 -15.13 10.38
C LEU A 292 23.64 -15.78 9.04
N SER A 293 22.94 -16.91 9.06
CA SER A 293 22.56 -17.67 7.85
C SER A 293 21.09 -17.48 7.44
N HIS A 294 20.33 -16.65 8.17
CA HIS A 294 18.91 -16.38 7.95
C HIS A 294 18.62 -14.88 7.87
N ASP A 295 17.58 -14.52 7.12
CA ASP A 295 17.22 -13.12 6.86
C ASP A 295 16.28 -12.54 7.93
N VAL A 296 15.42 -13.40 8.50
CA VAL A 296 14.41 -13.04 9.51
C VAL A 296 14.44 -14.04 10.66
N VAL A 297 14.29 -13.54 11.90
CA VAL A 297 14.22 -14.37 13.10
C VAL A 297 12.90 -14.16 13.82
N VAL A 298 12.14 -15.23 14.01
CA VAL A 298 10.88 -15.24 14.78
C VAL A 298 11.16 -15.79 16.17
N MET A 299 10.78 -15.08 17.23
CA MET A 299 11.03 -15.48 18.63
C MET A 299 9.77 -15.43 19.49
N GLY A 300 9.68 -16.34 20.47
CA GLY A 300 8.64 -16.32 21.51
C GLY A 300 7.80 -17.58 21.64
N MET A 301 7.86 -18.47 20.66
CA MET A 301 6.92 -19.58 20.53
C MET A 301 7.31 -20.70 21.49
N GLY A 302 6.67 -20.74 22.65
CA GLY A 302 6.86 -21.80 23.64
C GLY A 302 8.18 -21.77 24.39
N LEU A 303 8.86 -20.61 24.42
CA LEU A 303 10.14 -20.41 25.11
C LEU A 303 10.01 -20.48 26.64
N GLY A 304 8.83 -20.23 27.18
CA GLY A 304 8.62 -20.17 28.63
C GLY A 304 9.19 -18.91 29.27
N ARG A 305 9.43 -18.95 30.58
CA ARG A 305 9.80 -17.77 31.41
C ARG A 305 11.06 -18.01 32.25
N ASN A 306 11.92 -18.92 31.84
CA ASN A 306 13.17 -19.18 32.55
C ASN A 306 14.08 -17.93 32.48
N PRO A 307 14.67 -17.46 33.59
CA PRO A 307 15.63 -16.35 33.57
C PRO A 307 16.76 -16.52 32.56
N GLU A 308 17.34 -17.72 32.43
CA GLU A 308 18.42 -17.98 31.46
C GLU A 308 17.96 -17.78 30.00
N THR A 309 16.68 -18.05 29.72
CA THR A 309 16.08 -17.78 28.40
C THR A 309 15.99 -16.28 28.14
N ASN A 310 15.65 -15.48 29.15
CA ASN A 310 15.61 -14.03 29.00
C ASN A 310 17.01 -13.46 28.77
N ASP A 311 18.02 -13.95 29.49
CA ASP A 311 19.42 -13.54 29.31
C ASP A 311 19.90 -13.85 27.89
N ALA A 312 19.61 -15.06 27.40
CA ALA A 312 19.94 -15.44 26.02
C ALA A 312 19.19 -14.58 24.99
N LEU A 313 17.90 -14.31 25.19
CA LEU A 313 17.10 -13.45 24.31
C LEU A 313 17.67 -12.01 24.23
N ALA A 314 18.04 -11.44 25.38
CA ALA A 314 18.62 -10.11 25.47
C ALA A 314 19.92 -9.99 24.67
N GLU A 315 20.72 -11.05 24.62
CA GLU A 315 21.96 -11.09 23.83
C GLU A 315 21.73 -11.29 22.32
N ILE A 316 20.75 -12.10 21.91
CA ILE A 316 20.57 -12.44 20.49
C ILE A 316 19.71 -11.44 19.72
N MET A 317 18.74 -10.80 20.37
CA MET A 317 17.84 -9.85 19.69
C MET A 317 18.62 -8.73 18.96
N PRO A 318 19.60 -8.06 19.58
CA PRO A 318 20.38 -7.02 18.91
C PRO A 318 21.13 -7.50 17.65
N LEU A 319 21.48 -8.78 17.59
CA LEU A 319 22.24 -9.39 16.49
C LEU A 319 21.39 -9.70 15.27
N CYS A 320 20.07 -9.81 15.44
CA CYS A 320 19.15 -10.14 14.36
C CYS A 320 18.92 -8.94 13.45
N GLN A 321 18.93 -9.09 12.13
CA GLN A 321 18.66 -7.98 11.21
C GLN A 321 17.17 -7.60 11.21
N LYS A 322 16.31 -8.58 11.00
CA LYS A 322 14.83 -8.45 11.03
C LYS A 322 14.26 -9.47 12.00
N THR A 323 13.25 -9.05 12.75
CA THR A 323 12.65 -9.87 13.81
C THR A 323 11.15 -9.76 13.85
N VAL A 324 10.52 -10.87 14.22
CA VAL A 324 9.13 -10.95 14.63
C VAL A 324 9.12 -11.52 16.05
N ILE A 325 8.55 -10.78 16.99
CA ILE A 325 8.57 -11.13 18.42
C ILE A 325 7.13 -11.29 18.90
N ASP A 326 6.82 -12.48 19.42
CA ASP A 326 5.49 -12.81 19.96
C ASP A 326 5.60 -13.45 21.36
N ALA A 327 4.45 -13.67 21.99
CA ALA A 327 4.24 -14.55 23.13
C ALA A 327 5.29 -14.42 24.26
N ASP A 328 6.13 -15.43 24.45
CA ASP A 328 7.05 -15.47 25.58
C ASP A 328 8.20 -14.48 25.48
N ALA A 329 8.56 -14.05 24.27
CA ALA A 329 9.59 -13.05 24.04
C ALA A 329 9.08 -11.60 24.16
N LEU A 330 7.76 -11.38 24.36
CA LEU A 330 7.18 -10.07 24.65
C LEU A 330 7.30 -9.73 26.14
N LEU A 331 8.47 -9.20 26.51
CA LEU A 331 8.84 -8.78 27.85
C LEU A 331 9.37 -7.34 27.87
N PRO A 332 9.11 -6.56 28.94
CA PRO A 332 9.49 -5.14 29.01
C PRO A 332 11.01 -4.92 29.04
N ASP A 333 11.76 -5.84 29.64
CA ASP A 333 13.22 -5.72 29.82
C ASP A 333 14.03 -6.19 28.60
N LEU A 334 13.36 -6.77 27.59
CA LEU A 334 14.04 -7.23 26.38
C LEU A 334 14.20 -6.10 25.36
N PRO A 335 15.30 -6.06 24.58
CA PRO A 335 15.53 -5.06 23.55
C PRO A 335 14.69 -5.38 22.31
N LEU A 336 13.36 -5.23 22.44
CA LEU A 336 12.40 -5.47 21.38
C LEU A 336 12.77 -4.63 20.14
N LYS A 337 12.72 -5.26 18.97
CA LYS A 337 12.94 -4.62 17.67
C LYS A 337 12.13 -5.33 16.58
N GLY A 338 11.97 -4.66 15.44
CA GLY A 338 11.22 -5.21 14.31
C GLY A 338 9.71 -5.19 14.56
N ILE A 339 9.05 -6.31 14.26
CA ILE A 339 7.59 -6.44 14.41
C ILE A 339 7.29 -7.15 15.73
N VAL A 340 6.40 -6.57 16.53
CA VAL A 340 5.84 -7.20 17.74
C VAL A 340 4.36 -7.49 17.52
N THR A 341 3.89 -8.66 17.94
CA THR A 341 2.50 -9.12 17.70
C THR A 341 1.69 -9.31 18.99
N PRO A 342 1.68 -8.37 19.95
CA PRO A 342 1.03 -8.57 21.24
C PRO A 342 -0.50 -8.68 21.16
N HIS A 343 -1.11 -9.50 22.00
CA HIS A 343 -2.51 -9.29 22.40
C HIS A 343 -2.62 -8.19 23.47
N ALA A 344 -3.83 -7.78 23.86
CA ALA A 344 -4.02 -6.67 24.82
C ALA A 344 -3.25 -6.82 26.15
N GLY A 345 -3.26 -8.02 26.76
CA GLY A 345 -2.47 -8.30 27.96
C GLY A 345 -0.94 -8.24 27.77
N GLU A 346 -0.39 -8.78 26.67
CA GLU A 346 1.03 -8.67 26.34
C GLU A 346 1.42 -7.22 26.06
N PHE A 347 0.56 -6.47 25.36
CA PHE A 347 0.79 -5.05 25.10
C PHE A 347 0.88 -4.26 26.40
N ARG A 348 -0.04 -4.48 27.34
CA ARG A 348 0.02 -3.87 28.68
C ARG A 348 1.32 -4.24 29.40
N ARG A 349 1.79 -5.48 29.26
CA ARG A 349 3.05 -5.94 29.88
C ARG A 349 4.28 -5.20 29.35
N ILE A 350 4.39 -5.03 28.04
CA ILE A 350 5.58 -4.41 27.42
C ILE A 350 5.53 -2.88 27.39
N SER A 351 4.35 -2.29 27.48
CA SER A 351 4.16 -0.83 27.40
C SER A 351 3.88 -0.18 28.74
N GLU A 352 3.37 -0.92 29.72
CA GLU A 352 2.78 -0.39 30.96
C GLU A 352 1.59 0.57 30.73
N ILE A 353 1.04 0.61 29.51
CA ILE A 353 -0.07 1.47 29.11
C ILE A 353 -1.39 0.67 29.14
N GLU A 354 -2.44 1.31 29.66
CA GLU A 354 -3.80 0.79 29.56
C GLU A 354 -4.45 1.23 28.23
N LEU A 355 -5.00 0.26 27.49
CA LEU A 355 -5.62 0.51 26.20
C LEU A 355 -7.01 1.15 26.37
N LEU A 356 -7.15 2.40 25.90
CA LEU A 356 -8.45 3.06 25.79
C LEU A 356 -9.34 2.38 24.73
N PRO A 357 -10.68 2.44 24.86
CA PRO A 357 -11.60 1.97 23.83
C PRO A 357 -11.68 2.93 22.62
N GLY A 358 -12.12 2.43 21.48
CA GLY A 358 -12.43 3.25 20.29
C GLY A 358 -11.19 3.89 19.64
N ARG A 359 -11.34 5.15 19.17
CA ARG A 359 -10.26 5.87 18.44
C ARG A 359 -9.00 6.06 19.30
N GLY A 360 -9.13 6.25 20.62
CA GLY A 360 -7.98 6.40 21.53
C GLY A 360 -7.03 5.20 21.54
N ARG A 361 -7.53 4.01 21.18
CA ARG A 361 -6.69 2.81 21.00
C ARG A 361 -5.68 2.97 19.87
N ARG A 362 -6.07 3.64 18.76
CA ARG A 362 -5.22 3.85 17.58
C ARG A 362 -4.03 4.75 17.91
N ASP A 363 -4.30 5.84 18.62
CA ASP A 363 -3.27 6.82 19.00
C ASP A 363 -2.25 6.21 19.96
N ILE A 364 -2.70 5.40 20.93
CA ILE A 364 -1.80 4.69 21.86
C ILE A 364 -0.86 3.76 21.10
N VAL A 365 -1.39 2.92 20.21
CA VAL A 365 -0.59 1.97 19.43
C VAL A 365 0.41 2.71 18.54
N LYS A 366 -0.02 3.80 17.90
CA LYS A 366 0.84 4.65 17.07
C LYS A 366 1.97 5.28 17.85
N GLN A 367 1.65 5.91 18.97
CA GLN A 367 2.64 6.57 19.82
C GLN A 367 3.62 5.56 20.41
N PHE A 368 3.14 4.39 20.85
CA PHE A 368 4.01 3.33 21.36
C PHE A 368 4.97 2.82 20.27
N ALA A 369 4.45 2.49 19.08
CA ALA A 369 5.25 2.08 17.92
C ALA A 369 6.34 3.11 17.58
N ALA A 370 5.96 4.39 17.47
CA ALA A 370 6.90 5.48 17.19
C ALA A 370 7.96 5.64 18.28
N SER A 371 7.56 5.62 19.56
CA SER A 371 8.46 5.83 20.70
C SER A 371 9.52 4.73 20.86
N ARG A 372 9.22 3.52 20.37
CA ARG A 372 10.10 2.35 20.46
C ARG A 372 10.80 2.02 19.13
N GLY A 373 10.44 2.69 18.03
CA GLY A 373 10.92 2.32 16.70
C GLY A 373 10.49 0.90 16.29
N LEU A 374 9.27 0.51 16.67
CA LEU A 374 8.69 -0.81 16.41
C LEU A 374 7.57 -0.75 15.40
N VAL A 375 7.33 -1.86 14.71
CA VAL A 375 6.03 -2.13 14.11
C VAL A 375 5.21 -2.95 15.09
N VAL A 376 4.01 -2.47 15.43
CA VAL A 376 3.13 -3.12 16.41
C VAL A 376 1.90 -3.66 15.69
N LEU A 377 1.69 -4.97 15.76
CA LEU A 377 0.45 -5.64 15.39
C LEU A 377 -0.29 -6.02 16.69
N LEU A 378 -1.15 -5.13 17.14
CA LEU A 378 -1.97 -5.35 18.33
C LEU A 378 -3.17 -6.24 17.99
N LYS A 379 -3.10 -7.51 18.39
CA LYS A 379 -4.14 -8.53 18.16
C LYS A 379 -5.43 -8.18 18.91
N GLY A 380 -6.59 -8.35 18.27
CA GLY A 380 -7.89 -8.10 18.89
C GLY A 380 -9.08 -8.47 18.01
N LYS A 381 -10.27 -7.98 18.37
CA LYS A 381 -11.47 -8.10 17.50
C LYS A 381 -11.26 -7.34 16.17
N MET A 382 -10.58 -6.21 16.26
CA MET A 382 -9.96 -5.52 15.14
C MET A 382 -8.48 -5.44 15.49
N ASP A 383 -7.64 -6.03 14.65
CA ASP A 383 -6.20 -5.89 14.81
C ASP A 383 -5.83 -4.46 14.42
N LEU A 384 -4.90 -3.87 15.16
CA LEU A 384 -4.32 -2.56 14.83
C LEU A 384 -2.85 -2.75 14.50
N ILE A 385 -2.46 -2.30 13.32
CA ILE A 385 -1.09 -2.39 12.81
C ILE A 385 -0.52 -0.98 12.69
N SER A 386 0.63 -0.71 13.29
CA SER A 386 1.26 0.61 13.22
C SER A 386 2.76 0.54 13.14
N ASP A 387 3.36 1.34 12.25
CA ASP A 387 4.81 1.59 12.18
C ASP A 387 5.25 2.84 12.98
N GLY A 388 4.28 3.56 13.56
CA GLY A 388 4.50 4.80 14.31
C GLY A 388 4.10 6.06 13.54
N GLU A 389 3.98 5.98 12.22
CA GLU A 389 3.47 7.05 11.37
C GLU A 389 2.03 6.78 10.91
N THR A 390 1.75 5.54 10.54
CA THR A 390 0.48 5.10 9.95
C THR A 390 -0.14 4.03 10.84
N VAL A 391 -1.47 4.02 10.92
CA VAL A 391 -2.22 2.94 11.58
C VAL A 391 -3.18 2.33 10.58
N LYS A 392 -3.17 1.00 10.50
CA LYS A 392 -4.14 0.20 9.75
C LYS A 392 -4.98 -0.66 10.69
N GLY A 393 -6.24 -0.87 10.35
CA GLY A 393 -7.16 -1.76 11.05
C GLY A 393 -7.47 -2.99 10.20
N ASN A 394 -7.48 -4.17 10.80
CA ASN A 394 -7.93 -5.40 10.15
C ASN A 394 -9.11 -6.01 10.92
N THR A 395 -10.23 -6.22 10.24
CA THR A 395 -11.42 -6.89 10.80
C THR A 395 -11.70 -8.23 10.14
N THR A 396 -10.82 -8.69 9.26
CA THR A 396 -10.94 -10.05 8.70
C THR A 396 -10.74 -11.08 9.80
N GLY A 397 -11.27 -12.28 9.55
CA GLY A 397 -11.28 -13.36 10.53
C GLY A 397 -12.68 -13.73 10.98
N ASN A 398 -12.76 -14.66 11.92
CA ASN A 398 -14.03 -15.15 12.47
C ASN A 398 -13.82 -15.63 13.92
N PRO A 399 -14.91 -15.85 14.69
CA PRO A 399 -14.80 -16.30 16.08
C PRO A 399 -14.01 -17.61 16.28
N GLY A 400 -13.88 -18.46 15.25
CA GLY A 400 -13.06 -19.68 15.33
C GLY A 400 -11.56 -19.42 15.49
N MET A 401 -11.10 -18.19 15.32
CA MET A 401 -9.68 -17.82 15.49
C MET A 401 -9.25 -17.67 16.95
N THR A 402 -10.16 -17.83 17.93
CA THR A 402 -9.84 -17.75 19.37
C THR A 402 -9.16 -19.02 19.92
N VAL A 403 -8.76 -19.96 19.06
CA VAL A 403 -8.08 -21.20 19.46
C VAL A 403 -6.57 -20.99 19.60
N GLY A 404 -5.93 -21.77 20.49
CA GLY A 404 -4.47 -21.78 20.60
C GLY A 404 -3.82 -22.14 19.26
N GLY A 405 -2.70 -21.48 18.94
CA GLY A 405 -1.95 -21.68 17.69
C GLY A 405 -2.21 -20.63 16.60
N THR A 406 -3.28 -19.84 16.67
CA THR A 406 -3.54 -18.80 15.65
C THR A 406 -2.53 -17.65 15.71
N GLY A 407 -2.10 -17.28 16.92
CA GLY A 407 -0.99 -16.34 17.11
C GLY A 407 0.33 -16.87 16.53
N ASP A 408 0.63 -18.16 16.77
CA ASP A 408 1.84 -18.81 16.24
C ASP A 408 1.86 -18.80 14.71
N VAL A 409 0.71 -19.07 14.07
CA VAL A 409 0.55 -18.98 12.61
C VAL A 409 0.75 -17.54 12.12
N LEU A 410 0.14 -16.55 12.78
CA LEU A 410 0.31 -15.15 12.42
C LEU A 410 1.77 -14.71 12.50
N ALA A 411 2.49 -15.08 13.56
CA ALA A 411 3.92 -14.78 13.73
C ALA A 411 4.80 -15.41 12.63
N GLY A 412 4.35 -16.50 12.01
CA GLY A 412 5.05 -17.11 10.88
C GLY A 412 4.76 -16.44 9.53
N VAL A 413 3.56 -15.85 9.37
CA VAL A 413 3.18 -15.09 8.17
C VAL A 413 3.78 -13.69 8.15
N THR A 414 3.90 -13.09 9.34
CA THR A 414 4.47 -11.75 9.59
C THR A 414 5.98 -11.77 9.35
#